data_AF-A0A1F8QEX2-F1
#
_entry.id   AF-A0A1F8QEX2-F1
#
_cell.length_a   1.000
_cell.length_b   1.000
_cell.length_c   1.000
_cell.angle_alpha   90.00
_cell.angle_beta   90.00
_cell.angle_gamma   90.00
#
_symmetry.space_group_name_H-M   'P 1'
#
loop_
_entity.id
_entity.type
_entity.pdbx_description
1 polymer ?
#
loop_
_entity_poly.entity_id
_entity_poly.type
_entity_poly.pdbx_seq_one_letter_code
_entity_poly.pdbx_strand_id
1 'polypeptide(L)'
;MVVPCSWFFPRPDEYRRHLEAGGFAVKTIDLFPHPNPLPGDINDWLEIFAQPYTAALPPAEQGAFISDVVEMLRPALCDASGRWTADHVRLRFSAVKKSLRSNNRRKS
;
A
#
# COMPACT_ATOMS: atom_id res chain seq x y z
N MET A 1 3.75 3.08 23.56
CA MET A 1 4.57 3.58 22.43
C MET A 1 3.75 3.36 21.16
N VAL A 2 3.55 4.37 20.32
CA VAL A 2 2.80 4.22 19.05
C VAL A 2 3.84 4.12 17.94
N VAL A 3 3.85 3.00 17.22
CA VAL A 3 4.69 2.87 16.01
C VAL A 3 3.99 3.64 14.89
N PRO A 4 4.61 4.67 14.30
CA PRO A 4 4.02 5.37 13.18
C PRO A 4 3.87 4.40 12.01
N CYS A 5 2.69 4.39 11.38
CA CYS A 5 2.47 3.60 10.18
C CYS A 5 3.49 4.06 9.11
N SER A 6 4.36 3.16 8.68
CA SER A 6 5.40 3.45 7.67
C SER A 6 4.84 3.42 6.26
N TRP A 7 3.53 3.19 6.12
CA TRP A 7 2.86 3.08 4.83
C TRP A 7 1.92 4.27 4.60
N PHE A 8 1.94 4.77 3.37
CA PHE A 8 0.98 5.75 2.90
C PHE A 8 -0.05 5.05 2.01
N PHE A 9 -1.24 4.83 2.56
CA PHE A 9 -2.39 4.23 1.87
C PHE A 9 -3.54 5.23 1.74
N PRO A 10 -3.39 6.23 0.85
CA PRO A 10 -4.35 7.32 0.73
C PRO A 10 -5.66 6.85 0.09
N ARG A 11 -6.74 7.59 0.39
CA ARG A 11 -7.97 7.46 -0.39
C ARG A 11 -7.77 8.06 -1.80
N PRO A 12 -8.55 7.64 -2.82
CA PRO A 12 -8.51 8.22 -4.16
C PRO A 12 -8.57 9.75 -4.16
N ASP A 13 -9.47 10.34 -3.39
CA ASP A 13 -9.65 11.79 -3.34
C ASP A 13 -8.47 12.53 -2.69
N GLU A 14 -7.86 11.92 -1.67
CA GLU A 14 -6.67 12.46 -1.02
C GLU A 14 -5.50 12.48 -1.99
N TYR A 15 -5.24 11.35 -2.66
CA TYR A 15 -4.15 11.26 -3.62
C TYR A 15 -4.40 12.11 -4.87
N ARG A 16 -5.65 12.25 -5.30
CA ARG A 16 -6.05 13.20 -6.35
C ARG A 16 -5.66 14.64 -5.98
N ARG A 17 -5.95 15.08 -4.75
CA ARG A 17 -5.58 16.43 -4.29
C ARG A 17 -4.08 16.65 -4.33
N HIS A 18 -3.28 15.65 -3.92
CA HIS A 18 -1.82 15.72 -4.04
C HIS A 18 -1.36 15.87 -5.49
N LEU A 19 -1.92 15.10 -6.42
CA LEU A 19 -1.60 15.20 -7.85
C LEU A 19 -1.98 16.57 -8.42
N GLU A 20 -3.17 17.07 -8.09
CA GLU A 20 -3.67 18.37 -8.57
C GLU A 20 -2.88 19.55 -8.03
N ALA A 21 -2.50 19.51 -6.75
CA ALA A 21 -1.58 20.47 -6.14
C ALA A 21 -0.20 20.44 -6.80
N GLY A 22 0.25 19.26 -7.25
CA GLY A 22 1.45 19.08 -8.07
C GLY A 22 1.33 19.55 -9.53
N GLY A 23 0.21 20.17 -9.91
CA GLY A 23 0.00 20.69 -11.27
C GLY A 23 -0.42 19.64 -12.30
N PHE A 24 -0.86 18.46 -11.86
CA PHE A 24 -1.43 17.46 -12.74
C PHE A 24 -2.94 17.65 -12.92
N ALA A 25 -3.46 17.14 -14.03
CA ALA A 25 -4.87 16.90 -14.25
C ALA A 25 -5.10 15.38 -14.26
N VAL A 26 -5.79 14.87 -13.23
CA VAL A 26 -6.08 13.45 -13.07
C VAL A 26 -7.20 13.03 -14.02
N LYS A 27 -6.94 12.01 -14.85
CA LYS A 27 -7.88 11.42 -15.81
C LYS A 27 -8.70 10.32 -15.16
N THR A 28 -8.04 9.39 -14.48
CA THR A 28 -8.65 8.28 -13.76
C THR A 28 -7.91 8.08 -12.44
N ILE A 29 -8.61 7.61 -11.41
CA ILE A 29 -8.02 7.21 -10.13
C ILE A 29 -9.00 6.30 -9.40
N ASP A 30 -8.58 5.09 -9.10
CA ASP A 30 -9.46 4.06 -8.55
C ASP A 30 -8.69 3.17 -7.57
N LEU A 31 -9.41 2.61 -6.59
CA LEU A 31 -8.96 1.52 -5.74
C LEU A 31 -9.54 0.21 -6.25
N PHE A 32 -8.73 -0.85 -6.30
CA PHE A 32 -9.22 -2.18 -6.67
C PHE A 32 -8.51 -3.27 -5.85
N PRO A 33 -9.24 -4.34 -5.46
CA PRO A 33 -8.63 -5.52 -4.85
C PRO A 33 -7.61 -6.16 -5.77
N HIS A 34 -6.48 -6.60 -5.22
CA HIS A 34 -5.46 -7.33 -5.95
C HIS A 34 -4.96 -8.50 -5.09
N PRO A 35 -5.80 -9.53 -4.88
CA PRO A 35 -5.40 -10.72 -4.14
C PRO A 35 -4.21 -11.38 -4.85
N ASN A 36 -3.12 -11.56 -4.14
CA ASN A 36 -1.88 -12.14 -4.65
C ASN A 36 -1.54 -13.42 -3.88
N PRO A 37 -1.71 -14.60 -4.50
CA PRO A 37 -1.27 -15.85 -3.91
C PRO A 37 0.23 -15.79 -3.60
N LEU A 38 0.60 -16.14 -2.38
CA LEU A 38 1.99 -16.19 -1.97
C LEU A 38 2.60 -17.54 -2.36
N PRO A 39 3.89 -17.56 -2.75
CA PRO A 39 4.59 -18.80 -3.04
C PRO A 39 4.91 -19.63 -1.79
N GLY A 40 4.85 -19.01 -0.60
CA GLY A 40 5.18 -19.60 0.70
C GLY A 40 4.22 -19.14 1.79
N ASP A 41 4.67 -19.21 3.05
CA ASP A 41 3.87 -18.83 4.21
C ASP A 41 3.74 -17.29 4.32
N ILE A 42 2.64 -16.82 4.91
CA ILE A 42 2.48 -15.40 5.26
C ILE A 42 3.53 -14.96 6.29
N ASN A 43 4.09 -15.89 7.07
CA ASN A 43 5.21 -15.64 7.98
C ASN A 43 6.39 -14.94 7.28
N ASP A 44 6.84 -15.49 6.15
CA ASP A 44 7.99 -14.94 5.40
C ASP A 44 7.68 -13.52 4.90
N TRP A 45 6.43 -13.28 4.53
CA TRP A 45 5.97 -11.95 4.13
C TRP A 45 6.00 -10.98 5.32
N LEU A 46 5.52 -11.38 6.50
CA LEU A 46 5.52 -10.56 7.70
C LEU A 46 6.94 -10.25 8.18
N GLU A 47 7.86 -11.22 8.13
CA GLU A 47 9.26 -11.02 8.48
C GLU A 47 9.92 -9.95 7.59
N ILE A 48 9.53 -9.82 6.32
CA ILE A 48 10.09 -8.82 5.41
C ILE A 48 9.41 -7.46 5.59
N PHE A 49 8.07 -7.44 5.60
CA PHE A 49 7.30 -6.19 5.46
C PHE A 49 6.84 -5.59 6.78
N ALA A 50 6.71 -6.37 7.86
CA ALA A 50 6.26 -5.90 9.16
C ALA A 50 7.39 -5.41 10.07
N GLN A 51 8.64 -5.39 9.59
CA GLN A 51 9.83 -4.91 10.33
C GLN A 51 9.62 -3.59 11.10
N PRO A 52 8.97 -2.55 10.53
CA PRO A 52 8.73 -1.32 11.28
C PRO A 52 7.94 -1.52 12.59
N TYR A 53 7.09 -2.55 12.66
CA TYR A 53 6.28 -2.90 13.83
C TYR A 53 7.00 -3.90 14.73
N THR A 54 7.60 -4.96 14.16
CA THR A 54 8.28 -6.00 14.95
C THR A 54 9.57 -5.48 15.60
N ALA A 55 10.26 -4.52 15.00
CA ALA A 55 11.45 -3.89 15.57
C ALA A 55 11.17 -3.08 16.86
N ALA A 56 9.91 -2.73 17.12
CA ALA A 56 9.51 -2.06 18.36
C ALA A 56 9.36 -3.04 19.54
N LEU A 57 9.38 -4.36 19.29
CA LEU A 57 9.28 -5.40 20.30
C LEU A 57 10.67 -5.89 20.74
N PRO A 58 10.82 -6.34 22.00
CA PRO A 58 12.02 -7.08 22.43
C PRO A 58 12.30 -8.27 21.49
N PRO A 59 13.56 -8.57 21.14
CA PRO A 59 13.88 -9.65 20.20
C PRO A 59 13.30 -11.02 20.58
N ALA A 60 13.19 -11.30 21.89
CA ALA A 60 12.62 -12.54 22.40
C ALA A 60 11.09 -12.67 22.15
N GLU A 61 10.39 -11.56 21.94
CA GLU A 61 8.93 -11.52 21.74
C GLU A 61 8.52 -11.51 20.26
N GLN A 62 9.45 -11.16 19.36
CA GLN A 62 9.15 -10.99 17.93
C GLN A 62 8.60 -12.27 17.27
N GLY A 63 9.21 -13.43 17.56
CA GLY A 63 8.77 -14.71 16.99
C GLY A 63 7.37 -15.12 17.46
N ALA A 64 7.09 -14.97 18.75
CA ALA A 64 5.76 -15.27 19.30
C ALA A 64 4.70 -14.32 18.72
N PHE A 65 5.02 -13.03 18.61
CA PHE A 65 4.13 -12.05 17.99
C PHE A 65 3.80 -12.39 16.53
N ILE A 66 4.80 -12.75 15.72
CA ILE A 66 4.53 -13.12 14.32
C ILE A 66 3.66 -14.39 14.27
N SER A 67 3.95 -15.40 15.08
CA SER A 67 3.12 -16.63 15.15
C SER A 67 1.66 -16.32 15.48
N ASP A 68 1.41 -15.43 16.46
CA ASP A 68 0.05 -15.03 16.84
C ASP A 68 -0.67 -14.34 15.69
N VAL A 69 0.03 -13.45 14.96
CA VAL A 69 -0.50 -12.78 13.78
C VAL A 69 -0.82 -13.77 12.66
N VAL A 70 0.04 -14.76 12.40
CA VAL A 70 -0.21 -15.81 11.40
C VAL A 70 -1.50 -16.56 11.75
N GLU A 71 -1.67 -17.00 12.99
CA GLU A 71 -2.87 -17.73 13.42
C GLU A 71 -4.14 -16.87 13.34
N MET A 72 -4.04 -15.58 13.66
CA MET A 72 -5.15 -14.64 13.47
C MET A 72 -5.54 -14.47 11.99
N LEU A 73 -4.58 -14.46 11.08
CA LEU A 73 -4.81 -14.26 9.65
C LEU A 73 -5.28 -15.53 8.93
N ARG A 74 -4.95 -16.71 9.47
CA ARG A 74 -5.23 -18.01 8.84
C ARG A 74 -6.68 -18.18 8.36
N PRO A 75 -7.73 -17.86 9.15
CA PRO A 75 -9.12 -18.05 8.70
C PRO A 75 -9.53 -17.14 7.54
N ALA A 76 -8.85 -16.01 7.35
CA ALA A 76 -9.19 -15.02 6.34
C ALA A 76 -8.33 -15.12 5.07
N LEU A 77 -7.05 -15.47 5.23
CA LEU A 77 -6.04 -15.37 4.17
C LEU A 77 -5.42 -16.70 3.76
N CYS A 78 -5.67 -17.78 4.50
CA CYS A 78 -5.22 -19.13 4.15
C CYS A 78 -6.43 -19.97 3.73
N ASP A 79 -6.37 -20.55 2.52
CA ASP A 79 -7.43 -21.45 2.05
C ASP A 79 -7.30 -22.86 2.64
N ALA A 80 -8.31 -23.71 2.40
CA ALA A 80 -8.33 -25.10 2.87
C ALA A 80 -7.19 -25.98 2.31
N SER A 81 -6.50 -25.53 1.26
CA SER A 81 -5.31 -26.20 0.71
C SER A 81 -3.99 -25.72 1.34
N GLY A 82 -4.06 -24.81 2.32
CA GLY A 82 -2.90 -24.21 2.98
C GLY A 82 -2.27 -23.07 2.16
N ARG A 83 -2.95 -22.54 1.15
CA ARG A 83 -2.41 -21.48 0.30
C ARG A 83 -2.73 -20.12 0.88
N TRP A 84 -1.67 -19.34 1.12
CA TRP A 84 -1.79 -17.97 1.59
C TRP A 84 -2.03 -16.99 0.44
N THR A 85 -2.89 -16.01 0.67
CA THR A 85 -3.16 -14.91 -0.26
C THR A 85 -2.99 -13.58 0.45
N ALA A 86 -2.08 -12.73 -0.04
CA ALA A 86 -2.02 -11.34 0.39
C ALA A 86 -3.14 -10.55 -0.29
N ASP A 87 -4.05 -9.97 0.49
CA ASP A 87 -5.30 -9.35 0.03
C ASP A 87 -5.17 -7.83 -0.19
N HIS A 88 -4.02 -7.35 -0.67
CA HIS A 88 -3.78 -5.92 -0.78
C HIS A 88 -4.70 -5.23 -1.79
N VAL A 89 -5.05 -3.98 -1.50
CA VAL A 89 -5.79 -3.08 -2.39
C VAL A 89 -4.80 -2.12 -3.05
N ARG A 90 -4.92 -1.93 -4.37
CA ARG A 90 -4.06 -1.01 -5.12
C ARG A 90 -4.79 0.24 -5.52
N LEU A 91 -4.16 1.39 -5.30
CA LEU A 91 -4.55 2.66 -5.92
C LEU A 91 -3.84 2.80 -7.26
N ARG A 92 -4.59 3.00 -8.34
CA ARG A 92 -4.05 3.25 -9.69
C ARG A 92 -4.66 4.51 -10.24
N PHE A 93 -3.85 5.31 -10.91
CA PHE A 93 -4.29 6.55 -11.54
C PHE A 93 -3.61 6.78 -12.89
N SER A 94 -4.21 7.65 -13.69
CA SER A 94 -3.60 8.26 -14.87
C SER A 94 -3.75 9.77 -14.76
N ALA A 95 -2.67 10.51 -14.96
CA ALA A 95 -2.67 11.97 -14.82
C ALA A 95 -1.70 12.60 -15.82
N VAL A 96 -2.02 13.82 -16.26
CA VAL A 96 -1.21 14.56 -17.25
C VAL A 96 -0.77 15.89 -16.64
N LYS A 97 0.52 16.24 -16.79
CA LYS A 97 1.03 17.54 -16.33
C LYS A 97 0.38 18.67 -17.14
N LYS A 98 -0.14 19.68 -16.46
CA LYS A 98 -0.70 20.86 -17.13
C LYS A 98 0.45 21.59 -17.84
N SER A 99 0.41 21.64 -19.16
CA SER A 99 1.32 22.49 -19.94
C SER A 99 0.96 23.96 -19.67
N LEU A 100 1.95 24.75 -19.27
CA LEU A 100 1.84 26.20 -19.35
C LEU A 100 1.84 26.55 -20.83
N ARG A 101 0.68 26.83 -21.42
CA ARG A 101 0.65 27.53 -22.71
C ARG A 101 1.26 28.92 -22.50
N SER A 102 2.52 29.08 -22.91
CA SER A 102 3.12 30.40 -23.14
C SER A 102 2.28 31.10 -24.20
N ASN A 103 1.45 32.03 -23.77
CA ASN A 103 0.60 32.83 -24.64
C ASN A 103 1.42 34.01 -25.17
N ASN A 104 2.44 33.75 -26.00
CA ASN A 104 3.19 34.83 -26.64
C ASN A 104 2.39 35.32 -27.85
N ARG A 105 1.41 36.19 -27.57
CA ARG A 105 0.71 36.96 -28.61
C ARG A 105 1.72 37.84 -29.33
N ARG A 106 1.76 37.68 -30.66
CA ARG A 106 2.38 38.57 -31.63
C ARG A 106 2.15 40.04 -31.23
N LYS A 107 3.21 40.83 -31.13
CA LYS A 107 3.13 42.26 -31.46
C LYS A 107 3.97 42.50 -32.71
N SER A 108 3.26 43.11 -33.66
CA SER A 108 3.68 43.62 -34.96
C SER A 108 4.76 44.68 -34.83
#